data_AF-A0A1M7EXG5-F1
#
_entry.id   AF-A0A1M7EXG5-F1
#
_cell.length_a   1.000
_cell.length_b   1.000
_cell.length_c   1.000
_cell.angle_alpha   90.00
_cell.angle_beta   90.00
_cell.angle_gamma   90.00
#
_symmetry.space_group_name_H-M   'P 1'
#
loop_
_entity.id
_entity.type
_entity.pdbx_description
1 polymer ?
#
loop_
_entity_poly.entity_id
_entity_poly.type
_entity_poly.pdbx_seq_one_letter_code
_entity_poly.pdbx_strand_id
1 'polypeptide(L)'
;MKKNNLMQNLFAMSLACATVLSGITLLAGCSGFTEDTNTSSNDDGGIIDVQTAFASARVSQLGKAVVDESNDSLTFVIENLGGCFNHNGSLYYDPDYYSADTNHFAYNFRKDTLQLSFIYEDESTKELETVQYIGGTSGVLNGTWRLTQCFYLDGVYYCNNDAYEKFFKLDGDKVEFRVGDVANYDYMNSDFVGDVFRFLNDKQTIMFEDVFYSRYNNSPKKYGITVQEKTNKSIKFTHEGRTFDLKLDYVRYSDSMAVTLSSNGTTCVGNYSKKNDVTPELCREENSAYLDFLAKDSDSDGHALRYQRDNGREFSKCIQGILESDVKTSTSADSGNVDVLAGFASARMVYSGKALVNETQDSLTFVDEQVGGCLKKGESFMYDPDFYYGDSNTYAYGFRGDTLALTRPAVLYADGNDGFESTETIFLVGGSSGKLDGIWKILPCRLIDAKGEMGCLNDADEDFVKIDNGKTEFYIAELADYDYMKSVFVEELFMFLDSQNSIQIETPFYGGRNVESLAEDYGITVQEKTNRSMKFTYEGHSFDLKLNYARIKDSVSVTLTSGNVVCNAYNREIPNITQEQCREENAPYLKEMESGAYEIRKRNDTEFEDCINGILGRERKD
;
A
#
# COMPACT_ATOMS: atom_id res chain seq x y z
N MET A 1 -2.03 36.43 58.62
CA MET A 1 -1.22 37.37 59.42
C MET A 1 0.16 36.76 59.62
N LYS A 2 1.20 37.52 59.23
CA LYS A 2 2.66 37.41 59.50
C LYS A 2 3.47 36.20 58.98
N LYS A 3 4.20 36.52 57.90
CA LYS A 3 5.48 35.98 57.41
C LYS A 3 6.54 35.85 58.52
N ASN A 4 7.49 34.93 58.33
CA ASN A 4 8.90 35.15 58.67
C ASN A 4 9.81 34.45 57.64
N ASN A 5 10.69 35.25 57.02
CA ASN A 5 11.87 34.83 56.27
C ASN A 5 12.95 34.36 57.26
N LEU A 6 13.80 33.40 56.87
CA LEU A 6 15.24 33.67 56.81
C LEU A 6 15.99 32.61 55.98
N MET A 7 16.69 33.13 54.98
CA MET A 7 17.72 32.50 54.17
C MET A 7 19.07 32.61 54.92
N GLN A 8 19.99 31.66 54.71
CA GLN A 8 21.46 31.80 54.62
C GLN A 8 22.32 30.82 55.44
N ASN A 9 23.35 30.34 54.72
CA ASN A 9 24.61 29.66 55.09
C ASN A 9 24.51 28.12 55.13
N LEU A 10 25.14 27.39 54.20
CA LEU A 10 26.59 27.43 53.96
C LEU A 10 27.03 27.39 52.49
N PHE A 11 28.08 28.19 52.26
CA PHE A 11 28.92 28.35 51.07
C PHE A 11 30.03 27.29 50.98
N ALA A 12 30.64 27.25 49.78
CA ALA A 12 31.99 26.77 49.41
C ALA A 12 32.08 25.27 49.04
N MET A 13 32.61 24.87 47.88
CA MET A 13 33.88 25.30 47.26
C MET A 13 33.81 25.18 45.71
N SER A 14 34.04 26.28 44.98
CA SER A 14 35.25 26.59 44.16
C SER A 14 35.25 25.94 42.76
N LEU A 15 35.02 26.64 41.63
CA LEU A 15 35.68 27.81 41.02
C LEU A 15 36.99 27.50 40.27
N ALA A 16 36.92 27.44 38.93
CA ALA A 16 37.82 28.05 37.93
C ALA A 16 37.30 27.70 36.52
N CYS A 17 36.70 28.63 35.74
CA CYS A 17 37.33 29.59 34.81
C CYS A 17 38.45 28.95 33.94
N ALA A 18 38.47 29.05 32.60
CA ALA A 18 38.29 30.27 31.82
C ALA A 18 37.91 30.04 30.34
N THR A 19 36.96 30.87 29.90
CA THR A 19 36.77 31.56 28.61
C THR A 19 37.80 31.43 27.48
N VAL A 20 37.32 31.29 26.22
CA VAL A 20 37.56 32.29 25.14
C VAL A 20 36.30 32.39 24.24
N LEU A 21 35.75 33.60 24.18
CA LEU A 21 34.79 34.07 23.18
C LEU A 21 35.58 34.59 21.96
N SER A 22 35.29 34.09 20.76
CA SER A 22 35.41 34.78 19.46
C SER A 22 34.91 33.82 18.38
N GLY A 23 33.98 34.13 17.49
CA GLY A 23 33.24 35.34 17.21
C GLY A 23 32.02 34.99 16.35
N ILE A 24 31.11 35.96 16.25
CA ILE A 24 29.87 35.88 15.48
C ILE A 24 30.21 35.91 13.99
N THR A 25 29.74 34.90 13.26
CA THR A 25 29.30 35.05 11.87
C THR A 25 27.89 34.49 11.76
N LEU A 26 26.95 35.40 11.51
CA LEU A 26 25.61 35.10 11.01
C LEU A 26 25.74 34.38 9.67
N LEU A 27 25.25 33.15 9.59
CA LEU A 27 24.67 32.57 8.39
C LEU A 27 23.36 31.92 8.80
N ALA A 28 22.28 32.36 8.17
CA ALA A 28 20.97 31.74 8.25
C ALA A 28 21.01 30.35 7.59
N GLY A 29 20.24 29.41 8.15
CA GLY A 29 19.96 28.10 7.55
C GLY A 29 20.58 26.92 8.32
N CYS A 30 19.77 25.86 8.49
CA CYS A 30 20.06 24.55 9.08
C CYS A 30 19.89 24.44 10.61
N SER A 31 18.68 24.05 11.04
CA SER A 31 18.46 23.31 12.27
C SER A 31 19.06 21.91 12.12
N GLY A 32 20.37 21.79 12.35
CA GLY A 32 21.07 20.52 12.49
C GLY A 32 20.83 19.96 13.89
N PHE A 33 20.24 18.77 13.97
CA PHE A 33 20.23 17.96 15.18
C PHE A 33 21.67 17.53 15.50
N THR A 34 22.09 17.75 16.74
CA THR A 34 23.44 17.44 17.23
C THR A 34 23.67 15.93 17.30
N GLU A 35 24.82 15.48 16.77
CA GLU A 35 25.36 14.13 16.94
C GLU A 35 25.64 13.85 18.42
N ASP A 36 25.06 12.78 18.96
CA ASP A 36 25.60 12.13 20.16
C ASP A 36 26.59 11.04 19.73
N THR A 37 27.76 11.09 20.36
CA THR A 37 28.97 10.32 20.05
C THR A 37 28.78 8.80 20.15
N ASN A 38 29.05 8.10 19.04
CA ASN A 38 29.24 6.65 19.00
C ASN A 38 30.54 6.25 19.71
N THR A 39 30.43 5.64 20.89
CA THR A 39 31.52 4.81 21.44
C THR A 39 31.46 3.41 20.84
N SER A 40 32.45 3.08 20.01
CA SER A 40 32.66 1.74 19.49
C SER A 40 33.16 0.79 20.59
N SER A 41 32.46 -0.31 20.85
CA SER A 41 33.03 -1.49 21.51
C SER A 41 33.12 -2.61 20.48
N ASN A 42 34.35 -2.99 20.12
CA ASN A 42 34.65 -4.30 19.56
C ASN A 42 34.27 -5.35 20.62
N ASP A 43 33.61 -6.44 20.24
CA ASP A 43 33.88 -7.72 20.88
C ASP A 43 33.45 -8.91 20.00
N ASP A 44 34.40 -9.83 19.87
CA ASP A 44 34.28 -11.15 19.28
C ASP A 44 33.30 -12.03 20.08
N GLY A 45 32.64 -12.96 19.39
CA GLY A 45 31.57 -13.83 19.91
C GLY A 45 31.72 -14.28 21.36
N GLY A 46 30.95 -13.64 22.24
CA GLY A 46 30.79 -13.94 23.65
C GLY A 46 29.40 -13.50 24.10
N ILE A 47 28.83 -14.24 25.05
CA ILE A 47 27.50 -14.07 25.65
C ILE A 47 27.10 -12.59 25.72
N ILE A 48 26.01 -12.20 25.05
CA ILE A 48 25.48 -10.84 25.13
C ILE A 48 25.11 -10.59 26.59
N ASP A 49 25.85 -9.68 27.24
CA ASP A 49 25.49 -9.18 28.56
C ASP A 49 24.22 -8.33 28.42
N VAL A 50 23.07 -8.93 28.72
CA VAL A 50 21.74 -8.30 28.66
C VAL A 50 21.71 -7.00 29.46
N GLN A 51 22.47 -6.89 30.55
CA GLN A 51 22.52 -5.65 31.35
C GLN A 51 23.22 -4.52 30.59
N THR A 52 24.34 -4.81 29.94
CA THR A 52 25.06 -3.83 29.11
C THR A 52 24.21 -3.38 27.92
N ALA A 53 23.54 -4.32 27.24
CA ALA A 53 22.65 -4.00 26.11
C ALA A 53 21.41 -3.18 26.55
N PHE A 54 20.84 -3.50 27.70
CA PHE A 54 19.74 -2.72 28.28
C PHE A 54 20.19 -1.30 28.66
N ALA A 55 21.41 -1.15 29.21
CA ALA A 55 21.94 0.14 29.61
C ALA A 55 22.17 1.08 28.42
N SER A 56 22.55 0.55 27.25
CA SER A 56 22.71 1.32 26.01
C SER A 56 21.39 1.52 25.26
N ALA A 57 20.37 0.69 25.49
CA ALA A 57 19.05 0.84 24.92
C ALA A 57 18.33 2.09 25.47
N ARG A 58 17.47 2.70 24.64
CA ARG A 58 16.71 3.89 25.02
C ARG A 58 15.45 3.50 25.81
N VAL A 59 15.04 4.34 26.74
CA VAL A 59 13.71 4.22 27.36
C VAL A 59 12.66 4.44 26.28
N SER A 60 11.77 3.47 26.13
CA SER A 60 10.63 3.54 25.22
C SER A 60 9.34 3.82 25.98
N GLN A 61 9.11 3.13 27.09
CA GLN A 61 7.89 3.27 27.89
C GLN A 61 8.19 3.02 29.37
N LEU A 62 7.38 3.62 30.23
CA LEU A 62 7.41 3.40 31.68
C LEU A 62 6.02 3.00 32.13
N GLY A 63 5.94 2.24 33.23
CA GLY A 63 4.66 1.84 33.76
C GLY A 63 4.76 1.08 35.06
N LYS A 64 3.66 0.39 35.37
CA LYS A 64 3.53 -0.48 36.54
C LYS A 64 3.32 -1.92 36.12
N ALA A 65 3.65 -2.83 37.03
CA ALA A 65 3.37 -4.24 36.90
C ALA A 65 2.58 -4.73 38.10
N VAL A 66 1.53 -5.49 37.84
CA VAL A 66 0.77 -6.20 38.86
C VAL A 66 1.04 -7.69 38.69
N VAL A 67 1.68 -8.29 39.68
CA VAL A 67 2.01 -9.72 39.71
C VAL A 67 1.01 -10.42 40.63
N ASP A 68 0.32 -11.42 40.10
CA ASP A 68 -0.47 -12.36 40.89
C ASP A 68 0.21 -13.73 40.87
N GLU A 69 1.04 -13.96 41.88
CA GLU A 69 1.80 -15.21 42.08
C GLU A 69 0.89 -16.42 42.29
N SER A 70 -0.37 -16.23 42.72
CA SER A 70 -1.28 -17.35 42.98
C SER A 70 -1.87 -17.96 41.71
N ASN A 71 -1.94 -17.14 40.64
CA ASN A 71 -2.47 -17.52 39.33
C ASN A 71 -1.40 -17.51 38.23
N ASP A 72 -0.12 -17.33 38.60
CA ASP A 72 1.00 -17.17 37.68
C ASP A 72 0.70 -16.13 36.57
N SER A 73 0.15 -14.99 36.96
CA SER A 73 -0.22 -13.92 36.01
C SER A 73 0.53 -12.60 36.28
N LEU A 74 0.80 -11.89 35.19
CA LEU A 74 1.51 -10.62 35.16
C LEU A 74 0.74 -9.65 34.28
N THR A 75 0.43 -8.49 34.82
CA THR A 75 -0.22 -7.40 34.08
C THR A 75 0.72 -6.23 33.98
N PHE A 76 1.03 -5.79 32.77
CA PHE A 76 1.72 -4.52 32.54
C PHE A 76 0.68 -3.41 32.33
N VAL A 77 0.83 -2.32 33.08
CA VAL A 77 0.05 -1.08 32.94
C VAL A 77 1.02 -0.02 32.44
N ILE A 78 0.98 0.25 31.14
CA ILE A 78 1.83 1.26 30.49
C ILE A 78 1.13 2.60 30.65
N GLU A 79 1.76 3.54 31.33
CA GLU A 79 1.14 4.83 31.69
C GLU A 79 1.61 5.91 30.71
N ASN A 80 0.67 6.55 30.01
CA ASN A 80 0.93 7.71 29.17
C ASN A 80 0.55 8.98 29.95
N LEU A 81 1.51 9.88 30.12
CA LEU A 81 1.36 11.12 30.86
C LEU A 81 1.42 12.32 29.92
N GLY A 82 0.34 13.09 29.94
CA GLY A 82 0.09 14.20 29.05
C GLY A 82 -0.37 13.76 27.66
N GLY A 83 -1.02 14.66 26.94
CA GLY A 83 -1.59 14.39 25.63
C GLY A 83 -1.79 15.64 24.81
N CYS A 84 -1.77 15.49 23.48
CA CYS A 84 -2.07 16.56 22.56
C CYS A 84 -3.53 16.47 22.11
N PHE A 85 -4.26 17.58 22.22
CA PHE A 85 -5.68 17.64 21.97
C PHE A 85 -6.01 18.69 20.93
N ASN A 86 -7.03 18.41 20.11
CA ASN A 86 -7.62 19.37 19.20
C ASN A 86 -9.00 19.79 19.69
N HIS A 87 -9.13 21.04 20.15
CA HIS A 87 -10.39 21.65 20.55
C HIS A 87 -10.77 22.74 19.55
N ASN A 88 -11.88 22.54 18.83
CA ASN A 88 -12.41 23.52 17.86
C ASN A 88 -11.38 24.00 16.80
N GLY A 89 -10.49 23.10 16.37
CA GLY A 89 -9.45 23.41 15.38
C GLY A 89 -8.21 24.10 15.94
N SER A 90 -8.06 24.15 17.27
CA SER A 90 -6.85 24.64 17.94
C SER A 90 -6.20 23.53 18.77
N LEU A 91 -4.90 23.35 18.58
CA LEU A 91 -4.12 22.37 19.33
C LEU A 91 -3.69 22.90 20.70
N TYR A 92 -3.80 22.05 21.72
CA TYR A 92 -3.24 22.30 23.04
C TYR A 92 -2.70 21.01 23.65
N TYR A 93 -1.62 21.15 24.44
CA TYR A 93 -1.07 20.04 25.20
C TYR A 93 -1.63 20.06 26.62
N ASP A 94 -2.29 18.99 27.04
CA ASP A 94 -2.72 18.78 28.42
C ASP A 94 -1.63 17.98 29.15
N PRO A 95 -0.87 18.57 30.09
CA PRO A 95 0.12 17.84 30.87
C PRO A 95 -0.47 16.93 31.95
N ASP A 96 -1.75 17.12 32.30
CA ASP A 96 -2.44 16.38 33.36
C ASP A 96 -3.26 15.20 32.80
N TYR A 97 -3.36 15.08 31.47
CA TYR A 97 -3.98 13.93 30.83
C TYR A 97 -3.27 12.63 31.23
N TYR A 98 -4.06 11.60 31.46
CA TYR A 98 -3.58 10.28 31.83
C TYR A 98 -4.37 9.23 31.06
N SER A 99 -3.65 8.37 30.33
CA SER A 99 -4.19 7.13 29.81
C SER A 99 -3.29 5.97 30.21
N ALA A 100 -3.84 4.77 30.26
CA ALA A 100 -3.06 3.59 30.55
C ALA A 100 -3.48 2.43 29.65
N ASP A 101 -2.51 1.84 28.97
CA ASP A 101 -2.70 0.62 28.20
C ASP A 101 -2.34 -0.57 29.08
N THR A 102 -3.25 -1.52 29.18
CA THR A 102 -3.09 -2.69 30.05
C THR A 102 -2.93 -3.94 29.22
N ASN A 103 -1.86 -4.70 29.46
CA ASN A 103 -1.59 -5.97 28.80
C ASN A 103 -1.51 -7.08 29.85
N HIS A 104 -2.34 -8.11 29.69
CA HIS A 104 -2.46 -9.23 30.63
C HIS A 104 -1.76 -10.48 30.10
N PHE A 105 -0.92 -11.10 30.94
CA PHE A 105 -0.13 -12.28 30.58
C PHE A 105 -0.23 -13.37 31.64
N ALA A 106 -0.22 -14.62 31.18
CA ALA A 106 0.21 -15.76 32.00
C ALA A 106 1.73 -15.89 31.87
N TYR A 107 2.45 -16.04 32.99
CA TYR A 107 3.91 -16.19 32.97
C TYR A 107 4.35 -17.61 33.37
N ASN A 108 5.48 -18.06 32.84
CA ASN A 108 6.11 -19.33 33.22
C ASN A 108 7.63 -19.26 33.06
N PHE A 109 8.37 -19.95 33.92
CA PHE A 109 9.82 -20.11 33.79
C PHE A 109 10.18 -21.49 33.23
N ARG A 110 10.88 -21.49 32.08
CA ARG A 110 11.54 -22.67 31.53
C ARG A 110 13.05 -22.50 31.66
N LYS A 111 13.61 -23.05 32.73
CA LYS A 111 15.02 -22.82 33.10
C LYS A 111 15.28 -21.32 33.26
N ASP A 112 16.21 -20.77 32.50
CA ASP A 112 16.62 -19.36 32.45
C ASP A 112 15.76 -18.49 31.53
N THR A 113 14.74 -19.06 30.89
CA THR A 113 13.83 -18.34 29.99
C THR A 113 12.51 -18.03 30.69
N LEU A 114 12.07 -16.77 30.64
CA LEU A 114 10.73 -16.34 31.02
C LEU A 114 9.83 -16.38 29.79
N GLN A 115 8.66 -17.01 29.91
CA GLN A 115 7.64 -17.04 28.88
C GLN A 115 6.45 -16.21 29.34
N LEU A 116 5.97 -15.29 28.49
CA LEU A 116 4.74 -14.53 28.73
C LEU A 116 3.75 -14.88 27.62
N SER A 117 2.57 -15.36 27.99
CA SER A 117 1.50 -15.72 27.05
C SER A 117 0.35 -14.73 27.18
N PHE A 118 -0.05 -14.10 26.07
CA PHE A 118 -1.11 -13.11 26.07
C PHE A 118 -2.45 -13.74 26.47
N ILE A 119 -3.27 -13.02 27.25
CA ILE A 119 -4.61 -13.44 27.66
C ILE A 119 -5.61 -12.48 27.03
N TYR A 120 -6.35 -12.93 26.01
CA TYR A 120 -7.49 -12.18 25.47
C TYR A 120 -8.69 -12.31 26.43
N GLU A 121 -9.36 -11.19 26.73
CA GLU A 121 -10.50 -11.15 27.68
C GLU A 121 -11.81 -11.69 27.09
N ASP A 122 -11.89 -11.96 25.78
CA ASP A 122 -13.11 -12.45 25.11
C ASP A 122 -13.04 -13.94 24.70
N GLU A 123 -14.22 -14.55 24.70
CA GLU A 123 -14.55 -15.97 24.90
C GLU A 123 -13.83 -17.08 24.09
N SER A 124 -13.61 -18.22 24.78
CA SER A 124 -13.63 -19.62 24.28
C SER A 124 -12.52 -20.15 23.35
N THR A 125 -11.75 -19.32 22.67
CA THR A 125 -10.57 -19.75 21.88
C THR A 125 -9.30 -19.16 22.47
N LYS A 126 -8.54 -19.98 23.21
CA LYS A 126 -7.20 -19.63 23.72
C LYS A 126 -6.22 -19.61 22.55
N GLU A 127 -6.20 -18.53 21.77
CA GLU A 127 -5.06 -18.25 20.89
C GLU A 127 -3.91 -17.75 21.76
N LEU A 128 -2.86 -18.57 21.86
CA LEU A 128 -1.72 -18.38 22.76
C LEU A 128 -0.55 -17.80 21.96
N GLU A 129 -0.49 -16.48 21.79
CA GLU A 129 0.79 -15.85 21.46
C GLU A 129 1.67 -15.87 22.72
N THR A 130 2.71 -16.70 22.71
CA THR A 130 3.71 -16.77 23.78
C THR A 130 5.04 -16.19 23.30
N VAL A 131 5.45 -15.09 23.92
CA VAL A 131 6.77 -14.48 23.73
C VAL A 131 7.76 -14.99 24.77
N GLN A 132 9.05 -14.95 24.44
CA GLN A 132 10.11 -15.48 25.31
C GLN A 132 11.13 -14.40 25.65
N TYR A 133 11.62 -14.43 26.87
CA TYR A 133 12.59 -13.48 27.40
C TYR A 133 13.76 -14.19 28.07
N ILE A 134 14.95 -13.62 27.93
CA ILE A 134 16.20 -14.12 28.49
C ILE A 134 16.96 -13.02 29.26
N GLY A 135 17.88 -13.43 30.15
CA GLY A 135 18.81 -12.52 30.85
C GLY A 135 18.49 -12.24 32.32
N GLY A 136 17.27 -12.54 32.77
CA GLY A 136 16.89 -12.45 34.18
C GLY A 136 17.36 -13.64 35.02
N THR A 137 16.97 -13.66 36.30
CA THR A 137 17.24 -14.80 37.18
C THR A 137 16.11 -15.83 37.06
N SER A 138 16.45 -17.11 36.85
CA SER A 138 15.47 -18.20 36.77
C SER A 138 14.55 -18.22 38.01
N GLY A 139 13.23 -18.23 37.77
CA GLY A 139 12.21 -18.25 38.82
C GLY A 139 11.94 -16.91 39.51
N VAL A 140 12.57 -15.81 39.07
CA VAL A 140 12.42 -14.48 39.67
C VAL A 140 12.02 -13.47 38.60
N LEU A 141 10.82 -12.92 38.68
CA LEU A 141 10.33 -11.92 37.70
C LEU A 141 11.13 -10.62 37.75
N ASN A 142 11.51 -10.15 38.94
CA ASN A 142 12.35 -8.96 39.09
C ASN A 142 13.71 -9.16 38.41
N GLY A 143 14.05 -8.27 37.50
CA GLY A 143 15.25 -8.37 36.70
C GLY A 143 15.11 -7.68 35.33
N THR A 144 16.17 -7.79 34.55
CA THR A 144 16.22 -7.28 33.18
C THR A 144 16.03 -8.44 32.21
N TRP A 145 15.08 -8.28 31.32
CA TRP A 145 14.62 -9.30 30.40
C TRP A 145 14.71 -8.76 28.98
N ARG A 146 15.35 -9.53 28.10
CA ARG A 146 15.46 -9.25 26.67
C ARG A 146 14.49 -10.16 25.92
N LEU A 147 13.64 -9.58 25.08
CA LEU A 147 12.75 -10.32 24.19
C LEU A 147 13.60 -11.11 23.17
N THR A 148 13.29 -12.39 22.99
CA THR A 148 13.85 -13.17 21.89
C THR A 148 13.10 -12.84 20.61
N GLN A 149 13.77 -12.98 19.47
CA GLN A 149 13.17 -12.74 18.16
C GLN A 149 12.09 -13.75 17.77
N CYS A 150 11.82 -14.76 18.60
CA CYS A 150 10.87 -15.81 18.30
C CYS A 150 9.70 -15.84 19.28
N PHE A 151 8.51 -16.01 18.75
CA PHE A 151 7.28 -16.23 19.50
C PHE A 151 6.62 -17.54 19.07
N TYR A 152 5.74 -18.02 19.91
CA TYR A 152 4.98 -19.24 19.68
C TYR A 152 3.52 -18.86 19.47
N LEU A 153 2.92 -19.34 18.38
CA LEU A 153 1.52 -19.14 18.06
C LEU A 153 0.96 -20.47 17.53
N ASP A 154 -0.12 -20.95 18.13
CA ASP A 154 -0.87 -22.15 17.70
C ASP A 154 -0.04 -23.40 17.39
N GLY A 155 0.96 -23.70 18.21
CA GLY A 155 1.78 -24.89 17.99
C GLY A 155 3.08 -24.65 17.24
N VAL A 156 3.22 -23.48 16.61
CA VAL A 156 4.29 -23.16 15.66
C VAL A 156 5.19 -22.05 16.20
N TYR A 157 6.50 -22.21 15.99
CA TYR A 157 7.48 -21.16 16.28
C TYR A 157 7.64 -20.23 15.09
N TYR A 158 7.44 -18.94 15.32
CA TYR A 158 7.70 -17.87 14.36
C TYR A 158 8.90 -17.06 14.86
N CYS A 159 9.85 -16.76 13.99
CA CYS A 159 11.00 -15.95 14.32
C CYS A 159 11.06 -14.75 13.38
N ASN A 160 11.06 -13.54 13.94
CA ASN A 160 11.18 -12.30 13.20
C ASN A 160 12.65 -11.92 13.03
N ASN A 161 12.99 -11.31 11.90
CA ASN A 161 14.29 -10.69 11.68
C ASN A 161 14.18 -9.17 11.81
N ASP A 162 14.19 -8.70 13.05
CA ASP A 162 13.97 -7.31 13.43
C ASP A 162 15.29 -6.53 13.58
N ALA A 163 15.29 -5.27 13.15
CA ALA A 163 16.43 -4.34 13.27
C ALA A 163 16.65 -3.81 14.69
N TYR A 164 15.87 -4.31 15.67
CA TYR A 164 15.81 -3.79 17.02
C TYR A 164 15.71 -4.92 18.05
N GLU A 165 16.12 -4.61 19.28
CA GLU A 165 16.01 -5.47 20.45
C GLU A 165 15.09 -4.82 21.47
N LYS A 166 14.07 -5.55 21.94
CA LYS A 166 13.16 -5.08 22.99
C LYS A 166 13.59 -5.65 24.34
N PHE A 167 13.49 -4.81 25.36
CA PHE A 167 13.78 -5.18 26.73
C PHE A 167 12.69 -4.67 27.66
N PHE A 168 12.52 -5.35 28.78
CA PHE A 168 11.88 -4.75 29.94
C PHE A 168 12.71 -5.01 31.20
N LYS A 169 12.62 -4.10 32.16
CA LYS A 169 13.14 -4.28 33.51
C LYS A 169 12.00 -4.18 34.49
N LEU A 170 11.86 -5.19 35.34
CA LEU A 170 10.90 -5.21 36.44
C LEU A 170 11.65 -5.02 37.77
N ASP A 171 11.24 -4.02 38.54
CA ASP A 171 11.77 -3.72 39.88
C ASP A 171 10.61 -3.47 40.85
N GLY A 172 10.09 -4.56 41.42
CA GLY A 172 8.89 -4.53 42.25
C GLY A 172 7.65 -4.28 41.39
N ASP A 173 6.93 -3.20 41.67
CA ASP A 173 5.73 -2.79 40.93
C ASP A 173 6.04 -1.88 39.73
N LYS A 174 7.30 -1.55 39.47
CA LYS A 174 7.71 -0.66 38.37
C LYS A 174 8.26 -1.45 37.19
N VAL A 175 7.82 -1.09 35.99
CA VAL A 175 8.34 -1.63 34.74
C VAL A 175 8.90 -0.52 33.84
N GLU A 176 10.04 -0.81 33.23
CA GLU A 176 10.70 0.05 32.26
C GLU A 176 10.96 -0.73 30.98
N PHE A 177 10.37 -0.29 29.87
CA PHE A 177 10.62 -0.87 28.55
C PHE A 177 11.68 -0.09 27.81
N ARG A 178 12.63 -0.81 27.21
CA ARG A 178 13.69 -0.22 26.40
C ARG A 178 13.78 -0.86 25.04
N VAL A 179 14.27 -0.07 24.08
CA VAL A 179 14.56 -0.56 22.73
C VAL A 179 15.97 -0.17 22.31
N GLY A 180 16.74 -1.14 21.81
CA GLY A 180 18.07 -0.93 21.25
C GLY A 180 18.10 -1.25 19.75
N ASP A 181 18.96 -0.58 18.99
CA ASP A 181 19.19 -0.91 17.59
C ASP A 181 20.19 -2.09 17.48
N VAL A 182 19.97 -3.00 16.55
CA VAL A 182 20.91 -4.11 16.28
C VAL A 182 22.09 -3.58 15.46
N ALA A 183 23.29 -3.56 16.06
CA ALA A 183 24.47 -2.88 15.51
C ALA A 183 24.87 -3.31 14.09
N ASN A 184 24.63 -4.57 13.72
CA ASN A 184 25.01 -5.16 12.43
C ASN A 184 23.83 -5.70 11.62
N TYR A 185 22.62 -5.15 11.82
CA TYR A 185 21.45 -5.56 11.02
C TYR A 185 21.68 -5.28 9.53
N ASP A 186 21.39 -6.27 8.68
CA ASP A 186 21.43 -6.11 7.23
C ASP A 186 20.14 -5.47 6.72
N TYR A 187 20.09 -4.14 6.80
CA TYR A 187 18.96 -3.37 6.28
C TYR A 187 18.76 -3.55 4.77
N MET A 188 19.80 -3.97 4.04
CA MET A 188 19.69 -4.28 2.61
C MET A 188 19.03 -5.64 2.35
N ASN A 189 18.51 -6.29 3.39
CA ASN A 189 17.60 -7.44 3.30
C ASN A 189 16.22 -7.16 3.92
N SER A 190 15.95 -5.89 4.32
CA SER A 190 14.66 -5.48 4.87
C SER A 190 13.54 -5.53 3.83
N ASP A 191 12.30 -5.56 4.30
CA ASP A 191 11.12 -5.50 3.43
C ASP A 191 11.04 -4.18 2.65
N PHE A 192 11.56 -3.07 3.20
CA PHE A 192 11.71 -1.79 2.50
C PHE A 192 12.54 -1.88 1.22
N VAL A 193 13.65 -2.65 1.23
CA VAL A 193 14.43 -2.83 -0.01
C VAL A 193 13.67 -3.69 -1.02
N GLY A 194 12.88 -4.64 -0.53
CA GLY A 194 11.90 -5.36 -1.34
C GLY A 194 10.88 -4.42 -1.99
N ASP A 195 10.35 -3.46 -1.24
CA ASP A 195 9.43 -2.43 -1.76
C ASP A 195 10.09 -1.57 -2.84
N VAL A 196 11.34 -1.15 -2.66
CA VAL A 196 12.08 -0.40 -3.69
C VAL A 196 12.20 -1.24 -4.96
N PHE A 197 12.53 -2.52 -4.84
CA PHE A 197 12.65 -3.42 -6.00
C PHE A 197 11.31 -3.66 -6.70
N ARG A 198 10.23 -3.82 -5.93
CA ARG A 198 8.85 -3.90 -6.45
C ARG A 198 8.43 -2.60 -7.13
N PHE A 199 8.72 -1.45 -6.53
CA PHE A 199 8.39 -0.13 -7.08
C PHE A 199 9.05 0.09 -8.46
N LEU A 200 10.30 -0.35 -8.62
CA LEU A 200 11.01 -0.26 -9.91
C LEU A 200 10.34 -1.08 -11.03
N ASN A 201 9.60 -2.15 -10.70
CA ASN A 201 8.94 -3.02 -11.66
C ASN A 201 7.43 -2.69 -11.87
N ASP A 202 6.69 -2.47 -10.77
CA ASP A 202 5.21 -2.54 -10.73
C ASP A 202 4.52 -1.33 -10.07
N LYS A 203 5.23 -0.23 -9.80
CA LYS A 203 4.69 0.99 -9.15
C LYS A 203 3.97 0.75 -7.80
N GLN A 204 4.28 -0.33 -7.09
CA GLN A 204 3.75 -0.59 -5.73
C GLN A 204 4.31 0.40 -4.71
N THR A 205 3.55 0.75 -3.67
CA THR A 205 3.95 1.73 -2.64
C THR A 205 5.23 1.33 -1.91
N ILE A 206 6.08 2.31 -1.61
CA ILE A 206 7.26 2.12 -0.76
C ILE A 206 6.89 2.45 0.68
N MET A 207 6.95 1.47 1.58
CA MET A 207 6.68 1.68 3.01
C MET A 207 7.99 1.87 3.77
N PHE A 208 8.25 3.09 4.26
CA PHE A 208 9.47 3.36 5.03
C PHE A 208 9.54 2.58 6.35
N GLU A 209 8.41 2.22 6.96
CA GLU A 209 8.38 1.44 8.20
C GLU A 209 8.97 0.03 8.03
N ASP A 210 8.93 -0.50 6.80
CA ASP A 210 9.42 -1.83 6.46
C ASP A 210 10.96 -1.92 6.50
N VAL A 211 11.66 -0.81 6.77
CA VAL A 211 13.12 -0.80 6.96
C VAL A 211 13.54 -1.54 8.23
N PHE A 212 12.63 -1.67 9.20
CA PHE A 212 12.93 -2.18 10.54
C PHE A 212 12.77 -3.69 10.69
N TYR A 213 12.30 -4.39 9.66
CA TYR A 213 12.09 -5.83 9.69
C TYR A 213 12.27 -6.47 8.32
N SER A 214 12.42 -7.79 8.34
CA SER A 214 12.52 -8.65 7.17
C SER A 214 11.67 -9.88 7.44
N ARG A 215 10.45 -9.91 6.89
CA ARG A 215 9.53 -11.04 6.99
C ARG A 215 9.58 -11.92 5.75
N TYR A 216 9.98 -11.36 4.61
CA TYR A 216 9.96 -12.04 3.33
C TYR A 216 11.36 -12.17 2.72
N ASN A 217 11.52 -13.17 1.85
CA ASN A 217 12.73 -13.31 1.05
C ASN A 217 12.68 -12.34 -0.14
N ASN A 218 13.22 -11.13 0.04
CA ASN A 218 13.32 -10.11 -1.01
C ASN A 218 14.54 -10.33 -1.92
N SER A 219 14.65 -11.53 -2.51
CA SER A 219 15.75 -11.87 -3.41
C SER A 219 15.80 -10.91 -4.61
N PRO A 220 16.91 -10.17 -4.83
CA PRO A 220 17.02 -9.22 -5.95
C PRO A 220 16.75 -9.85 -7.32
N LYS A 221 17.11 -11.13 -7.49
CA LYS A 221 16.93 -11.86 -8.76
C LYS A 221 15.46 -11.90 -9.19
N LYS A 222 14.53 -12.03 -8.24
CA LYS A 222 13.08 -12.07 -8.49
C LYS A 222 12.58 -10.81 -9.24
N TYR A 223 13.29 -9.70 -9.10
CA TYR A 223 12.91 -8.40 -9.64
C TYR A 223 13.78 -7.98 -10.83
N GLY A 224 14.48 -8.93 -11.47
CA GLY A 224 15.42 -8.65 -12.55
C GLY A 224 16.63 -7.81 -12.10
N ILE A 225 16.97 -7.85 -10.81
CA ILE A 225 18.03 -7.02 -10.23
C ILE A 225 19.33 -7.81 -10.10
N THR A 226 20.41 -7.22 -10.61
CA THR A 226 21.77 -7.72 -10.46
C THR A 226 22.52 -6.87 -9.44
N VAL A 227 22.80 -7.42 -8.25
CA VAL A 227 23.58 -6.73 -7.22
C VAL A 227 25.05 -6.69 -7.62
N GLN A 228 25.64 -5.49 -7.59
CA GLN A 228 27.06 -5.25 -7.85
C GLN A 228 27.86 -5.22 -6.55
N GLU A 229 27.38 -4.43 -5.58
CA GLU A 229 28.02 -4.23 -4.28
C GLU A 229 26.94 -4.14 -3.20
N LYS A 230 27.20 -4.68 -2.02
CA LYS A 230 26.28 -4.62 -0.88
C LYS A 230 27.04 -4.51 0.44
N THR A 231 26.57 -3.62 1.29
CA THR A 231 26.88 -3.54 2.72
C THR A 231 25.58 -3.66 3.51
N ASN A 232 25.64 -3.63 4.84
CA ASN A 232 24.44 -3.68 5.67
C ASN A 232 23.52 -2.45 5.53
N LYS A 233 24.02 -1.33 4.99
CA LYS A 233 23.26 -0.07 4.85
C LYS A 233 23.24 0.49 3.42
N SER A 234 23.91 -0.15 2.47
CA SER A 234 23.92 0.30 1.08
C SER A 234 23.93 -0.87 0.11
N ILE A 235 23.25 -0.71 -1.01
CA ILE A 235 23.25 -1.66 -2.11
C ILE A 235 23.35 -0.94 -3.44
N LYS A 236 24.32 -1.37 -4.24
CA LYS A 236 24.49 -0.93 -5.62
C LYS A 236 24.07 -2.06 -6.55
N PHE A 237 23.17 -1.78 -7.47
CA PHE A 237 22.56 -2.80 -8.29
C PHE A 237 22.19 -2.30 -9.68
N THR A 238 22.05 -3.23 -10.62
CA THR A 238 21.56 -2.95 -11.97
C THR A 238 20.12 -3.43 -12.12
N HIS A 239 19.27 -2.62 -12.73
CA HIS A 239 17.92 -2.97 -13.16
C HIS A 239 17.66 -2.36 -14.55
N GLU A 240 17.18 -3.15 -15.50
CA GLU A 240 16.96 -2.74 -16.91
C GLU A 240 18.16 -1.99 -17.53
N GLY A 241 19.38 -2.43 -17.22
CA GLY A 241 20.62 -1.81 -17.72
C GLY A 241 21.03 -0.51 -17.02
N ARG A 242 20.24 0.02 -16.07
CA ARG A 242 20.57 1.19 -15.25
C ARG A 242 21.23 0.77 -13.94
N THR A 243 22.23 1.52 -13.50
CA THR A 243 22.85 1.31 -12.17
C THR A 243 22.22 2.24 -11.14
N PHE A 244 21.77 1.67 -10.04
CA PHE A 244 21.23 2.34 -8.88
C PHE A 244 22.16 2.16 -7.68
N ASP A 245 22.24 3.19 -6.84
CA ASP A 245 22.94 3.18 -5.56
C ASP A 245 21.94 3.60 -4.47
N LEU A 246 21.47 2.63 -3.69
CA LEU A 246 20.57 2.83 -2.56
C LEU A 246 21.40 2.83 -1.28
N LYS A 247 21.23 3.86 -0.45
CA LYS A 247 21.94 4.02 0.80
C LYS A 247 21.01 4.52 1.89
N LEU A 248 20.98 3.81 3.01
CA LEU A 248 20.38 4.29 4.25
C LEU A 248 21.39 5.21 4.94
N ASP A 249 21.09 6.50 4.92
CA ASP A 249 21.93 7.52 5.54
C ASP A 249 21.76 7.50 7.06
N TYR A 250 20.53 7.23 7.52
CA TYR A 250 20.19 7.18 8.92
C TYR A 250 19.00 6.26 9.15
N VAL A 251 19.03 5.48 10.24
CA VAL A 251 17.89 4.66 10.68
C VAL A 251 17.92 4.60 12.19
N ARG A 252 16.75 4.81 12.80
CA ARG A 252 16.50 4.65 14.23
C ARG A 252 15.11 4.08 14.43
N TYR A 253 15.02 2.91 15.06
CA TYR A 253 13.77 2.18 15.20
C TYR A 253 12.64 3.02 15.81
N SER A 254 11.42 2.88 15.29
CA SER A 254 10.20 3.55 15.82
C SER A 254 10.39 5.05 16.08
N ASP A 255 11.23 5.69 15.26
CA ASP A 255 11.61 7.10 15.39
C ASP A 255 11.75 7.75 14.02
N SER A 256 12.75 7.33 13.23
CA SER A 256 13.04 7.99 11.97
C SER A 256 14.01 7.21 11.08
N MET A 257 13.94 7.47 9.78
CA MET A 257 14.92 7.03 8.82
C MET A 257 15.14 8.07 7.73
N ALA A 258 16.31 8.03 7.11
CA ALA A 258 16.66 8.77 5.91
C ALA A 258 17.35 7.84 4.92
N VAL A 259 16.92 7.92 3.66
CA VAL A 259 17.41 7.08 2.57
C VAL A 259 17.68 7.92 1.35
N THR A 260 18.72 7.53 0.62
CA THR A 260 19.07 8.10 -0.66
C THR A 260 19.10 7.01 -1.72
N LEU A 261 18.44 7.23 -2.86
CA LEU A 261 18.60 6.43 -4.07
C LEU A 261 19.18 7.31 -5.17
N SER A 262 20.33 6.94 -5.73
CA SER A 262 20.96 7.66 -6.83
C SER A 262 21.07 6.81 -8.09
N SER A 263 20.81 7.42 -9.24
CA SER A 263 21.07 6.84 -10.56
C SER A 263 21.24 7.94 -11.60
N ASN A 264 22.16 7.75 -12.56
CA ASN A 264 22.40 8.67 -13.68
C ASN A 264 22.52 10.16 -13.29
N GLY A 265 23.14 10.45 -12.14
CA GLY A 265 23.35 11.82 -11.65
C GLY A 265 22.14 12.47 -10.97
N THR A 266 21.01 11.75 -10.87
CA THR A 266 19.84 12.16 -10.08
C THR A 266 19.85 11.45 -8.73
N THR A 267 19.46 12.17 -7.69
CA THR A 267 19.45 11.67 -6.31
C THR A 267 18.08 11.92 -5.68
N CYS A 268 17.40 10.83 -5.30
CA CYS A 268 16.12 10.84 -4.61
C CYS A 268 16.34 10.66 -3.12
N VAL A 269 15.68 11.49 -2.31
CA VAL A 269 15.84 11.51 -0.85
C VAL A 269 14.51 11.20 -0.18
N GLY A 270 14.49 10.12 0.59
CA GLY A 270 13.37 9.69 1.42
C GLY A 270 13.66 9.94 2.89
N ASN A 271 12.66 10.43 3.62
CA ASN A 271 12.69 10.71 5.03
C ASN A 271 11.37 10.26 5.64
N TYR A 272 11.46 9.64 6.80
CA TYR A 272 10.32 9.22 7.59
C TYR A 272 10.60 9.47 9.05
N SER A 273 9.57 9.88 9.78
CA SER A 273 9.59 10.00 11.23
C SER A 273 8.25 9.61 11.83
N LYS A 274 8.29 8.82 12.90
CA LYS A 274 7.12 8.40 13.67
C LYS A 274 7.43 8.44 15.15
N LYS A 275 6.49 8.94 15.93
CA LYS A 275 6.53 8.95 17.40
C LYS A 275 5.17 8.51 17.92
N ASN A 276 5.16 7.44 18.69
CA ASN A 276 3.93 6.94 19.30
C ASN A 276 3.47 7.80 20.49
N ASP A 277 4.33 8.67 21.02
CA ASP A 277 3.96 9.66 22.02
C ASP A 277 4.13 11.07 21.43
N VAL A 278 3.08 11.88 21.48
CA VAL A 278 3.11 13.26 20.98
C VAL A 278 3.58 14.17 22.11
N THR A 279 4.83 14.62 22.07
CA THR A 279 5.39 15.52 23.10
C THR A 279 4.85 16.96 22.96
N PRO A 280 5.01 17.83 23.98
CA PRO A 280 4.62 19.24 23.88
C PRO A 280 5.27 19.98 22.71
N GLU A 281 6.48 19.58 22.29
CA GLU A 281 7.18 20.17 21.14
C GLU A 281 6.53 19.79 19.81
N LEU A 282 5.92 18.60 19.73
CA LEU A 282 5.20 18.13 18.56
C LEU A 282 3.75 18.63 18.52
N CYS A 283 3.14 18.90 19.68
CA CYS A 283 1.79 19.44 19.80
C CYS A 283 1.70 20.93 19.43
N ARG A 284 1.86 21.22 18.14
CA ARG A 284 1.86 22.57 17.58
C ARG A 284 1.11 22.59 16.26
N GLU A 285 0.51 23.73 15.94
CA GLU A 285 -0.25 23.95 14.69
C GLU A 285 0.55 23.58 13.43
N GLU A 286 1.86 23.86 13.41
CA GLU A 286 2.77 23.52 12.30
C GLU A 286 2.91 22.02 12.03
N ASN A 287 2.60 21.18 13.02
CA ASN A 287 2.64 19.73 12.93
C ASN A 287 1.24 19.10 12.82
N SER A 288 0.16 19.88 12.81
CA SER A 288 -1.22 19.40 12.82
C SER A 288 -1.51 18.35 11.74
N ALA A 289 -0.99 18.54 10.53
CA ALA A 289 -1.14 17.61 9.40
C ALA A 289 -0.40 16.27 9.57
N TYR A 290 0.45 16.16 10.58
CA TYR A 290 1.26 14.98 10.89
C TYR A 290 0.81 14.29 12.19
N LEU A 291 -0.25 14.79 12.84
CA LEU A 291 -0.81 14.21 14.05
C LEU A 291 -2.00 13.33 13.68
N ASP A 292 -2.00 12.10 14.18
CA ASP A 292 -3.06 11.11 13.97
C ASP A 292 -4.03 11.17 15.17
N PHE A 293 -5.28 11.58 14.93
CA PHE A 293 -6.30 11.75 15.97
C PHE A 293 -7.30 10.60 15.95
N LEU A 294 -7.68 10.08 17.14
CA LEU A 294 -8.83 9.19 17.23
C LEU A 294 -10.12 9.91 16.81
N ALA A 295 -10.80 9.39 15.79
CA ALA A 295 -12.13 9.86 15.42
C ALA A 295 -13.21 9.11 16.22
N LYS A 296 -13.70 9.73 17.31
CA LYS A 296 -15.02 9.58 18.01
C LYS A 296 -14.90 10.23 19.40
N ASP A 297 -15.82 11.03 19.95
CA ASP A 297 -17.20 11.36 19.60
C ASP A 297 -17.37 12.86 19.36
N SER A 298 -18.47 13.27 18.73
CA SER A 298 -18.81 14.65 18.32
C SER A 298 -18.89 15.70 19.45
N ASP A 299 -18.52 15.35 20.68
CA ASP A 299 -18.51 16.20 21.88
C ASP A 299 -17.21 16.11 22.71
N SER A 300 -16.17 15.38 22.26
CA SER A 300 -14.89 15.23 22.98
C SER A 300 -13.69 15.72 22.15
N ASP A 301 -12.76 16.41 22.80
CA ASP A 301 -11.51 16.86 22.18
C ASP A 301 -10.74 15.68 21.58
N GLY A 302 -10.39 15.79 20.30
CA GLY A 302 -9.66 14.74 19.60
C GLY A 302 -8.27 14.58 20.21
N HIS A 303 -7.96 13.41 20.76
CA HIS A 303 -6.64 13.08 21.30
C HIS A 303 -5.73 12.56 20.18
N ALA A 304 -4.55 13.17 20.02
CA ALA A 304 -3.55 12.71 19.07
C ALA A 304 -2.84 11.47 19.61
N LEU A 305 -2.97 10.34 18.90
CA LEU A 305 -2.33 9.08 19.26
C LEU A 305 -0.86 9.04 18.92
N ARG A 306 -0.47 9.65 17.81
CA ARG A 306 0.92 9.59 17.31
C ARG A 306 1.21 10.74 16.37
N TYR A 307 2.50 11.00 16.21
CA TYR A 307 3.04 11.86 15.17
C TYR A 307 3.67 11.00 14.07
N GLN A 308 3.32 11.26 12.82
CA GLN A 308 3.92 10.61 11.65
C GLN A 308 4.10 11.62 10.52
N ARG A 309 5.34 11.75 10.05
CA ARG A 309 5.73 12.62 8.93
C ARG A 309 6.68 11.87 8.02
N ASP A 310 6.34 11.82 6.75
CA ASP A 310 7.22 11.28 5.72
C ASP A 310 7.11 12.06 4.40
N ASN A 311 8.00 11.73 3.46
CA ASN A 311 7.96 12.24 2.08
C ASN A 311 7.98 11.07 1.07
N GLY A 312 7.32 9.95 1.41
CA GLY A 312 7.35 8.74 0.59
C GLY A 312 6.90 9.01 -0.85
N ARG A 313 5.89 9.88 -1.00
CA ARG A 313 5.37 10.32 -2.30
C ARG A 313 6.41 11.07 -3.13
N GLU A 314 7.13 12.02 -2.55
CA GLU A 314 8.19 12.78 -3.22
C GLU A 314 9.35 11.87 -3.61
N PHE A 315 9.72 10.94 -2.72
CA PHE A 315 10.74 9.94 -2.99
C PHE A 315 10.36 9.06 -4.18
N SER A 316 9.18 8.44 -4.16
CA SER A 316 8.65 7.63 -5.25
C SER A 316 8.55 8.39 -6.58
N LYS A 317 8.06 9.65 -6.57
CA LYS A 317 8.00 10.49 -7.77
C LYS A 317 9.38 10.78 -8.35
N CYS A 318 10.38 11.00 -7.51
CA CYS A 318 11.75 11.19 -7.98
C CYS A 318 12.29 9.93 -8.67
N ILE A 319 12.04 8.74 -8.11
CA ILE A 319 12.45 7.46 -8.72
C ILE A 319 11.78 7.28 -10.08
N GLN A 320 10.48 7.59 -10.20
CA GLN A 320 9.77 7.58 -11.49
C GLN A 320 10.43 8.54 -12.49
N GLY A 321 10.80 9.75 -12.06
CA GLY A 321 11.53 10.69 -12.92
C GLY A 321 12.86 10.14 -13.45
N ILE A 322 13.58 9.35 -12.66
CA ILE A 322 14.78 8.63 -13.12
C ILE A 322 14.41 7.63 -14.22
N LEU A 323 13.36 6.84 -14.02
CA LEU A 323 12.93 5.81 -14.98
C LEU A 323 12.42 6.42 -16.30
N GLU A 324 11.73 7.55 -16.24
CA GLU A 324 11.16 8.26 -17.39
C GLU A 324 12.20 9.06 -18.18
N SER A 325 13.30 9.48 -17.55
CA SER A 325 14.31 10.37 -18.16
C SER A 325 15.01 9.78 -19.40
N ASP A 326 14.97 8.45 -19.60
CA ASP A 326 15.53 7.77 -20.79
C ASP A 326 14.52 7.49 -21.91
N VAL A 327 13.22 7.73 -21.70
CA VAL A 327 12.22 7.65 -22.80
C VAL A 327 12.39 8.83 -23.78
N LYS A 328 13.16 9.86 -23.39
CA LYS A 328 13.46 11.06 -24.19
C LYS A 328 14.74 10.97 -25.03
N THR A 329 15.00 9.82 -25.66
CA THR A 329 15.76 9.79 -26.93
C THR A 329 15.02 9.07 -28.08
N SER A 330 13.69 8.95 -27.97
CA SER A 330 12.83 8.95 -29.14
C SER A 330 12.06 10.27 -29.20
N THR A 331 12.01 10.85 -30.37
CA THR A 331 11.49 12.18 -30.66
C THR A 331 9.99 12.32 -30.35
N SER A 332 9.65 13.06 -29.28
CA SER A 332 8.52 14.01 -29.22
C SER A 332 8.72 14.89 -27.97
N ALA A 333 9.13 16.16 -28.12
CA ALA A 333 8.29 17.29 -28.47
C ALA A 333 7.04 17.40 -27.57
N ASP A 334 7.08 18.46 -26.76
CA ASP A 334 5.98 19.12 -26.06
C ASP A 334 5.42 18.51 -24.77
N SER A 335 5.40 19.38 -23.76
CA SER A 335 4.31 19.48 -22.80
C SER A 335 2.97 19.30 -23.51
N GLY A 336 2.49 18.06 -23.56
CA GLY A 336 1.26 17.71 -24.23
C GLY A 336 0.10 18.35 -23.50
N ASN A 337 -0.36 19.48 -24.02
CA ASN A 337 -1.78 19.61 -24.29
C ASN A 337 -2.17 18.28 -24.94
N VAL A 338 -2.71 17.34 -24.16
CA VAL A 338 -3.31 16.13 -24.72
C VAL A 338 -4.29 16.68 -25.75
N ASP A 339 -4.10 16.35 -27.02
CA ASP A 339 -5.08 16.69 -28.03
C ASP A 339 -6.29 15.78 -27.76
N VAL A 340 -7.05 16.15 -26.73
CA VAL A 340 -8.25 15.45 -26.26
C VAL A 340 -9.22 15.31 -27.42
N LEU A 341 -9.21 16.27 -28.36
CA LEU A 341 -10.00 16.19 -29.59
C LEU A 341 -9.50 15.10 -30.54
N ALA A 342 -8.19 14.95 -30.72
CA ALA A 342 -7.64 13.86 -31.54
C ALA A 342 -7.89 12.47 -30.93
N GLY A 343 -7.68 12.32 -29.62
CA GLY A 343 -8.00 11.07 -28.89
C GLY A 343 -9.49 10.73 -28.98
N PHE A 344 -10.34 11.71 -28.69
CA PHE A 344 -11.80 11.58 -28.77
C PHE A 344 -12.30 11.25 -30.19
N ALA A 345 -11.66 11.80 -31.24
CA ALA A 345 -12.04 11.51 -32.63
C ALA A 345 -11.88 10.03 -33.01
N SER A 346 -11.00 9.29 -32.32
CA SER A 346 -10.80 7.84 -32.49
C SER A 346 -11.68 6.99 -31.56
N ALA A 347 -12.31 7.62 -30.57
CA ALA A 347 -13.07 6.94 -29.53
C ALA A 347 -14.46 6.51 -30.02
N ARG A 348 -14.95 5.38 -29.51
CA ARG A 348 -16.30 4.87 -29.78
C ARG A 348 -17.23 5.18 -28.60
N MET A 349 -18.47 5.59 -28.89
CA MET A 349 -19.48 5.74 -27.84
C MET A 349 -19.89 4.36 -27.30
N VAL A 350 -20.01 4.26 -25.98
CA VAL A 350 -20.39 3.01 -25.28
C VAL A 350 -21.78 3.11 -24.68
N TYR A 351 -22.09 4.24 -24.03
CA TYR A 351 -23.41 4.54 -23.48
C TYR A 351 -23.62 6.05 -23.39
N SER A 352 -24.88 6.43 -23.14
CA SER A 352 -25.32 7.82 -22.98
C SER A 352 -26.20 7.95 -21.75
N GLY A 353 -26.32 9.18 -21.25
CA GLY A 353 -27.07 9.45 -20.04
C GLY A 353 -27.31 10.93 -19.83
N LYS A 354 -27.42 11.30 -18.55
CA LYS A 354 -27.61 12.69 -18.11
C LYS A 354 -26.61 13.07 -17.02
N ALA A 355 -26.27 14.35 -17.00
CA ALA A 355 -25.55 15.00 -15.91
C ALA A 355 -26.52 15.95 -15.20
N LEU A 356 -26.77 15.70 -13.91
CA LEU A 356 -27.59 16.54 -13.05
C LEU A 356 -26.67 17.31 -12.11
N VAL A 357 -26.74 18.65 -12.18
CA VAL A 357 -25.89 19.54 -11.38
C VAL A 357 -26.71 20.10 -10.22
N ASN A 358 -26.18 19.97 -9.01
CA ASN A 358 -26.69 20.69 -7.84
C ASN A 358 -25.67 21.75 -7.42
N GLU A 359 -25.87 22.96 -7.94
CA GLU A 359 -25.00 24.12 -7.67
C GLU A 359 -24.95 24.52 -6.19
N THR A 360 -25.97 24.16 -5.40
CA THR A 360 -26.02 24.48 -3.97
C THR A 360 -25.13 23.58 -3.11
N GLN A 361 -24.85 22.37 -3.59
CA GLN A 361 -24.09 21.35 -2.87
C GLN A 361 -22.77 21.00 -3.59
N ASP A 362 -22.43 21.75 -4.64
CA ASP A 362 -21.30 21.47 -5.53
C ASP A 362 -21.23 19.99 -5.94
N SER A 363 -22.39 19.40 -6.28
CA SER A 363 -22.49 17.99 -6.63
C SER A 363 -22.97 17.76 -8.06
N LEU A 364 -22.43 16.72 -8.68
CA LEU A 364 -22.68 16.29 -10.05
C LEU A 364 -23.09 14.81 -10.02
N THR A 365 -24.28 14.52 -10.52
CA THR A 365 -24.78 13.15 -10.66
C THR A 365 -24.78 12.76 -12.13
N PHE A 366 -24.01 11.72 -12.46
CA PHE A 366 -24.12 11.03 -13.74
C PHE A 366 -25.22 9.98 -13.62
N VAL A 367 -26.18 9.99 -14.54
CA VAL A 367 -27.24 8.99 -14.67
C VAL A 367 -27.01 8.26 -15.98
N ASP A 368 -26.65 6.98 -15.89
CA ASP A 368 -26.46 6.11 -17.04
C ASP A 368 -27.82 5.53 -17.43
N GLU A 369 -28.31 5.87 -18.61
CA GLU A 369 -29.66 5.54 -19.05
C GLU A 369 -29.63 4.45 -20.13
N GLN A 370 -30.30 3.33 -19.86
CA GLN A 370 -30.59 2.31 -20.84
C GLN A 370 -32.06 2.44 -21.25
N VAL A 371 -32.30 2.72 -22.54
CA VAL A 371 -33.64 2.76 -23.15
C VAL A 371 -33.77 1.59 -24.12
N GLY A 372 -34.79 0.77 -23.88
CA GLY A 372 -35.01 -0.48 -24.58
C GLY A 372 -34.13 -1.61 -24.05
N GLY A 373 -34.67 -2.83 -23.96
CA GLY A 373 -33.97 -3.96 -23.38
C GLY A 373 -34.52 -5.30 -23.82
N CYS A 374 -33.67 -6.33 -23.80
CA CYS A 374 -34.10 -7.71 -24.01
C CYS A 374 -34.57 -8.30 -22.68
N LEU A 375 -35.83 -8.69 -22.58
CA LEU A 375 -36.42 -9.20 -21.35
C LEU A 375 -36.90 -10.65 -21.51
N LYS A 376 -36.86 -11.41 -20.43
CA LYS A 376 -37.44 -12.75 -20.38
C LYS A 376 -38.92 -12.68 -20.03
N LYS A 377 -39.78 -13.21 -20.90
CA LYS A 377 -41.23 -13.30 -20.71
C LYS A 377 -41.68 -14.75 -20.81
N GLY A 378 -41.81 -15.41 -19.65
CA GLY A 378 -42.02 -16.85 -19.58
C GLY A 378 -40.79 -17.63 -20.03
N GLU A 379 -40.95 -18.50 -21.04
CA GLU A 379 -39.85 -19.28 -21.63
C GLU A 379 -39.18 -18.58 -22.83
N SER A 380 -39.71 -17.44 -23.28
CA SER A 380 -39.24 -16.72 -24.47
C SER A 380 -38.57 -15.37 -24.14
N PHE A 381 -37.75 -14.87 -25.06
CA PHE A 381 -37.12 -13.55 -24.99
C PHE A 381 -37.83 -12.56 -25.90
N MET A 382 -38.04 -11.33 -25.42
CA MET A 382 -38.73 -10.28 -26.15
C MET A 382 -38.02 -8.93 -25.92
N TYR A 383 -37.80 -8.18 -26.99
CA TYR A 383 -37.31 -6.81 -26.89
C TYR A 383 -38.44 -5.89 -26.47
N ASP A 384 -38.26 -5.18 -25.36
CA ASP A 384 -39.17 -4.16 -24.88
C ASP A 384 -38.56 -2.78 -25.17
N PRO A 385 -39.10 -2.00 -26.12
CA PRO A 385 -38.60 -0.66 -26.43
C PRO A 385 -38.89 0.36 -25.32
N ASP A 386 -39.85 0.07 -24.44
CA ASP A 386 -40.27 0.93 -23.33
C ASP A 386 -39.52 0.61 -22.03
N PHE A 387 -38.67 -0.43 -22.02
CA PHE A 387 -37.80 -0.73 -20.90
C PHE A 387 -36.89 0.47 -20.60
N TYR A 388 -36.81 0.82 -19.31
CA TYR A 388 -35.97 1.88 -18.83
C TYR A 388 -35.23 1.41 -17.58
N TYR A 389 -33.90 1.53 -17.63
CA TYR A 389 -33.04 1.39 -16.47
C TYR A 389 -32.16 2.62 -16.34
N GLY A 390 -32.01 3.11 -15.10
CA GLY A 390 -31.16 4.23 -14.78
C GLY A 390 -30.32 3.86 -13.56
N ASP A 391 -29.00 3.83 -13.72
CA ASP A 391 -28.06 3.79 -12.61
C ASP A 391 -27.45 5.18 -12.44
N SER A 392 -27.17 5.59 -11.20
CA SER A 392 -26.69 6.94 -10.96
C SER A 392 -25.55 6.99 -9.96
N ASN A 393 -24.47 7.69 -10.34
CA ASN A 393 -23.32 7.94 -9.50
C ASN A 393 -23.24 9.44 -9.19
N THR A 394 -23.23 9.80 -7.91
CA THR A 394 -23.13 11.20 -7.45
C THR A 394 -21.75 11.49 -6.90
N TYR A 395 -21.18 12.62 -7.34
CA TYR A 395 -19.85 13.10 -6.95
C TYR A 395 -19.96 14.52 -6.42
N ALA A 396 -19.14 14.87 -5.43
CA ALA A 396 -18.76 16.27 -5.24
C ALA A 396 -17.84 16.67 -6.40
N TYR A 397 -17.98 17.86 -6.97
CA TYR A 397 -17.14 18.30 -8.09
C TYR A 397 -16.50 19.66 -7.85
N GLY A 398 -15.35 19.89 -8.49
CA GLY A 398 -14.68 21.19 -8.44
C GLY A 398 -13.67 21.37 -9.56
N PHE A 399 -13.42 22.62 -9.94
CA PHE A 399 -12.40 22.97 -10.93
C PHE A 399 -11.09 23.40 -10.27
N ARG A 400 -9.98 22.87 -10.78
CA ARG A 400 -8.61 23.29 -10.45
C ARG A 400 -7.89 23.65 -11.75
N GLY A 401 -7.97 24.92 -12.14
CA GLY A 401 -7.51 25.35 -13.47
C GLY A 401 -8.37 24.71 -14.56
N ASP A 402 -7.74 23.98 -15.48
CA ASP A 402 -8.40 23.28 -16.60
C ASP A 402 -8.78 21.83 -16.26
N THR A 403 -8.60 21.42 -14.99
CA THR A 403 -8.93 20.07 -14.51
C THR A 403 -10.25 20.10 -13.74
N LEU A 404 -11.15 19.16 -14.08
CA LEU A 404 -12.34 18.84 -13.30
C LEU A 404 -12.01 17.68 -12.36
N ALA A 405 -12.24 17.85 -11.07
CA ALA A 405 -12.12 16.79 -10.07
C ALA A 405 -13.52 16.33 -9.64
N LEU A 406 -13.73 15.01 -9.60
CA LEU A 406 -14.96 14.36 -9.14
C LEU A 406 -14.63 13.46 -7.96
N THR A 407 -15.13 13.79 -6.77
CA THR A 407 -14.87 13.04 -5.54
C THR A 407 -16.13 12.29 -5.11
N ARG A 408 -16.05 10.97 -4.98
CA ARG A 408 -17.12 10.18 -4.38
C ARG A 408 -17.24 10.49 -2.88
N PRO A 409 -18.45 10.68 -2.35
CA PRO A 409 -18.66 10.76 -0.91
C PRO A 409 -18.10 9.50 -0.22
N ALA A 410 -17.45 9.65 0.93
CA ALA A 410 -16.94 8.52 1.69
C ALA A 410 -18.09 7.53 2.01
N VAL A 411 -17.96 6.29 1.56
CA VAL A 411 -18.87 5.21 1.95
C VAL A 411 -18.22 4.46 3.11
N LEU A 412 -18.84 4.51 4.29
CA LEU A 412 -18.44 3.69 5.43
C LEU A 412 -18.82 2.24 5.16
N TYR A 413 -17.83 1.41 4.82
CA TYR A 413 -18.01 -0.03 4.85
C TYR A 413 -17.97 -0.49 6.31
N ALA A 414 -19.13 -0.87 6.85
CA ALA A 414 -19.24 -1.41 8.20
C ALA A 414 -18.93 -2.91 8.20
N ASP A 415 -17.71 -3.29 7.84
CA ASP A 415 -17.24 -4.66 8.04
C ASP A 415 -16.56 -4.76 9.42
N GLY A 416 -17.40 -4.85 10.44
CA GLY A 416 -17.16 -5.57 11.69
C GLY A 416 -16.02 -5.20 12.62
N ASN A 417 -14.92 -4.57 12.19
CA ASN A 417 -13.76 -4.30 13.05
C ASN A 417 -12.93 -3.05 12.72
N ASP A 418 -13.08 -2.40 11.57
CA ASP A 418 -12.51 -1.06 11.33
C ASP A 418 -13.21 -0.46 10.11
N GLY A 419 -13.99 0.61 10.31
CA GLY A 419 -14.66 1.28 9.20
C GLY A 419 -13.62 1.98 8.32
N PHE A 420 -13.37 1.45 7.12
CA PHE A 420 -12.57 2.16 6.12
C PHE A 420 -13.46 3.15 5.35
N GLU A 421 -13.13 4.44 5.44
CA GLU A 421 -13.63 5.45 4.52
C GLU A 421 -12.82 5.39 3.22
N SER A 422 -13.40 4.83 2.16
CA SER A 422 -12.85 5.02 0.82
C SER A 422 -13.45 6.28 0.20
N THR A 423 -12.61 7.31 0.05
CA THR A 423 -12.89 8.41 -0.88
C THR A 423 -12.14 8.14 -2.17
N GLU A 424 -12.84 8.26 -3.29
CA GLU A 424 -12.25 8.13 -4.63
C GLU A 424 -12.36 9.48 -5.33
N THR A 425 -11.24 10.07 -5.76
CA THR A 425 -11.26 11.27 -6.61
C THR A 425 -10.75 10.95 -8.00
N ILE A 426 -11.61 11.19 -9.00
CA ILE A 426 -11.34 11.03 -10.43
C ILE A 426 -11.00 12.41 -11.01
N PHE A 427 -9.97 12.48 -11.85
CA PHE A 427 -9.56 13.72 -12.51
C PHE A 427 -9.89 13.66 -14.00
N LEU A 428 -10.37 14.78 -14.54
CA LEU A 428 -10.71 14.93 -15.94
C LEU A 428 -10.05 16.18 -16.53
N VAL A 429 -9.59 16.10 -17.77
CA VAL A 429 -8.90 17.20 -18.48
C VAL A 429 -9.45 17.41 -19.90
N GLY A 430 -9.26 18.61 -20.44
CA GLY A 430 -9.58 18.94 -21.84
C GLY A 430 -10.88 19.71 -22.06
N GLY A 431 -11.71 19.87 -21.03
CA GLY A 431 -12.88 20.74 -21.09
C GLY A 431 -12.52 22.22 -20.93
N SER A 432 -13.54 23.08 -20.87
CA SER A 432 -13.35 24.51 -20.59
C SER A 432 -13.35 24.76 -19.09
N SER A 433 -12.32 25.43 -18.57
CA SER A 433 -12.26 25.82 -17.15
C SER A 433 -13.55 26.48 -16.67
N GLY A 434 -14.10 25.98 -15.57
CA GLY A 434 -15.32 26.51 -14.94
C GLY A 434 -16.62 26.16 -15.67
N LYS A 435 -16.61 25.33 -16.71
CA LYS A 435 -17.81 24.88 -17.43
C LYS A 435 -17.83 23.37 -17.54
N LEU A 436 -18.95 22.75 -17.14
CA LEU A 436 -19.10 21.29 -17.28
C LEU A 436 -19.26 20.88 -18.75
N ASP A 437 -19.94 21.69 -19.58
CA ASP A 437 -20.08 21.41 -21.01
C ASP A 437 -18.71 21.34 -21.70
N GLY A 438 -18.46 20.23 -22.40
CA GLY A 438 -17.19 19.96 -23.05
C GLY A 438 -16.92 18.48 -23.23
N ILE A 439 -15.75 18.20 -23.82
CA ILE A 439 -15.19 16.85 -23.92
C ILE A 439 -14.09 16.75 -22.86
N TRP A 440 -14.22 15.75 -22.01
CA TRP A 440 -13.35 15.52 -20.88
C TRP A 440 -12.71 14.15 -21.02
N LYS A 441 -11.38 14.09 -21.02
CA LYS A 441 -10.64 12.84 -20.88
C LYS A 441 -10.54 12.49 -19.40
N ILE A 442 -10.93 11.28 -19.03
CA ILE A 442 -10.74 10.74 -17.69
C ILE A 442 -9.28 10.34 -17.55
N LEU A 443 -8.61 10.84 -16.53
CA LEU A 443 -7.24 10.44 -16.23
C LEU A 443 -7.25 9.07 -15.55
N PRO A 444 -6.30 8.18 -15.89
CA PRO A 444 -6.21 6.84 -15.30
C PRO A 444 -5.82 6.87 -13.81
N CYS A 445 -5.26 7.99 -13.34
CA CYS A 445 -4.88 8.21 -11.95
C CYS A 445 -6.05 8.73 -11.13
N ARG A 446 -6.30 8.08 -10.00
CA ARG A 446 -7.36 8.40 -9.03
C ARG A 446 -6.71 8.59 -7.66
N LEU A 447 -7.28 9.48 -6.84
CA LEU A 447 -6.97 9.45 -5.41
C LEU A 447 -7.84 8.37 -4.79
N ILE A 448 -7.23 7.38 -4.15
CA ILE A 448 -7.92 6.25 -3.52
C ILE A 448 -7.53 6.30 -2.05
N ASP A 449 -8.51 6.45 -1.16
CA ASP A 449 -8.40 6.53 0.30
C ASP A 449 -8.44 7.94 0.94
N ALA A 450 -8.75 7.98 2.24
CA ALA A 450 -8.74 9.19 3.07
C ALA A 450 -7.32 9.77 3.30
N LYS A 451 -6.25 9.01 3.02
CA LYS A 451 -4.84 9.44 3.11
C LYS A 451 -4.37 10.16 1.84
N GLY A 452 -5.21 10.18 0.79
CA GLY A 452 -4.98 10.88 -0.46
C GLY A 452 -3.93 10.22 -1.34
N GLU A 453 -3.74 8.90 -1.26
CA GLU A 453 -2.82 8.16 -2.15
C GLU A 453 -3.31 8.20 -3.60
N MET A 454 -2.38 8.32 -4.56
CA MET A 454 -2.71 8.36 -5.99
C MET A 454 -2.43 7.00 -6.63
N GLY A 455 -3.48 6.25 -6.93
CA GLY A 455 -3.41 5.00 -7.68
C GLY A 455 -3.66 5.26 -9.17
N CYS A 456 -2.77 4.80 -10.04
CA CYS A 456 -2.97 4.90 -11.49
C CYS A 456 -3.33 3.54 -12.07
N LEU A 457 -4.47 3.47 -12.73
CA LEU A 457 -4.86 2.31 -13.52
C LEU A 457 -3.97 2.20 -14.76
N ASN A 458 -3.62 0.97 -15.14
CA ASN A 458 -2.87 0.69 -16.35
C ASN A 458 -3.78 -0.08 -17.32
N ASP A 459 -4.85 0.59 -17.72
CA ASP A 459 -5.88 0.01 -18.57
C ASP A 459 -5.48 0.10 -20.04
N ALA A 460 -6.03 -0.78 -20.87
CA ALA A 460 -5.76 -0.77 -22.31
C ALA A 460 -6.52 0.34 -23.07
N ASP A 461 -7.33 1.15 -22.37
CA ASP A 461 -8.18 2.19 -22.92
C ASP A 461 -7.95 3.58 -22.33
N GLU A 462 -8.37 4.59 -23.10
CA GLU A 462 -8.65 5.94 -22.62
C GLU A 462 -10.15 6.17 -22.59
N ASP A 463 -10.67 6.55 -21.41
CA ASP A 463 -12.07 6.93 -21.25
C ASP A 463 -12.27 8.44 -21.45
N PHE A 464 -13.36 8.80 -22.11
CA PHE A 464 -13.80 10.18 -22.29
C PHE A 464 -15.28 10.32 -21.93
N VAL A 465 -15.65 11.48 -21.41
CA VAL A 465 -17.04 11.87 -21.23
C VAL A 465 -17.28 13.18 -21.97
N LYS A 466 -18.34 13.23 -22.76
CA LYS A 466 -18.83 14.45 -23.38
C LYS A 466 -20.09 14.90 -22.65
N ILE A 467 -20.09 16.13 -22.19
CA ILE A 467 -21.22 16.78 -21.51
C ILE A 467 -21.72 17.91 -22.42
N ASP A 468 -23.00 17.89 -22.76
CA ASP A 468 -23.63 18.92 -23.59
C ASP A 468 -25.04 19.22 -23.06
N ASN A 469 -25.16 20.34 -22.34
CA ASN A 469 -26.43 20.83 -21.78
C ASN A 469 -27.16 19.77 -20.94
N GLY A 470 -26.41 19.12 -20.05
CA GLY A 470 -26.92 18.07 -19.14
C GLY A 470 -27.11 16.69 -19.80
N LYS A 471 -26.83 16.51 -21.09
CA LYS A 471 -26.69 15.20 -21.72
C LYS A 471 -25.25 14.70 -21.58
N THR A 472 -25.07 13.42 -21.28
CA THR A 472 -23.74 12.78 -21.20
C THR A 472 -23.60 11.69 -22.26
N GLU A 473 -22.40 11.55 -22.81
CA GLU A 473 -22.01 10.48 -23.73
C GLU A 473 -20.62 9.98 -23.31
N PHE A 474 -20.48 8.68 -23.06
CA PHE A 474 -19.22 8.07 -22.63
C PHE A 474 -18.56 7.34 -23.79
N TYR A 475 -17.26 7.55 -23.94
CA TYR A 475 -16.48 7.11 -25.07
C TYR A 475 -15.21 6.41 -24.61
N ILE A 476 -14.77 5.43 -25.40
CA ILE A 476 -13.56 4.65 -25.15
C ILE A 476 -12.70 4.64 -26.40
N ALA A 477 -11.41 4.96 -26.25
CA ALA A 477 -10.39 4.78 -27.28
C ALA A 477 -9.40 3.70 -26.85
N GLU A 478 -9.03 2.82 -27.77
CA GLU A 478 -8.03 1.77 -27.52
C GLU A 478 -6.61 2.34 -27.62
N LEU A 479 -5.75 1.98 -26.66
CA LEU A 479 -4.34 2.33 -26.71
C LEU A 479 -3.63 1.44 -27.74
N ALA A 480 -3.17 2.04 -28.83
CA ALA A 480 -2.55 1.31 -29.94
C ALA A 480 -1.33 0.47 -29.52
N ASP A 481 -0.56 0.97 -28.55
CA ASP A 481 0.69 0.38 -28.10
C ASP A 481 0.59 -0.36 -26.76
N TYR A 482 -0.62 -0.68 -26.26
CA TYR A 482 -0.79 -1.45 -25.03
C TYR A 482 -0.12 -2.83 -25.11
N ASP A 483 0.65 -3.20 -24.08
CA ASP A 483 1.28 -4.51 -23.95
C ASP A 483 0.29 -5.53 -23.37
N TYR A 484 -0.51 -6.16 -24.24
CA TYR A 484 -1.47 -7.21 -23.86
C TYR A 484 -0.80 -8.42 -23.21
N MET A 485 0.50 -8.62 -23.45
CA MET A 485 1.26 -9.69 -22.83
C MET A 485 1.63 -9.40 -21.36
N LYS A 486 1.25 -8.23 -20.83
CA LYS A 486 1.28 -7.86 -19.40
C LYS A 486 -0.11 -7.83 -18.74
N SER A 487 -1.15 -8.32 -19.41
CA SER A 487 -2.51 -8.28 -18.88
C SER A 487 -2.76 -9.38 -17.83
N VAL A 488 -3.78 -9.18 -16.98
CA VAL A 488 -4.28 -10.18 -16.01
C VAL A 488 -4.60 -11.53 -16.68
N PHE A 489 -5.10 -11.52 -17.92
CA PHE A 489 -5.33 -12.75 -18.69
C PHE A 489 -4.07 -13.62 -18.80
N VAL A 490 -2.89 -13.03 -19.04
CA VAL A 490 -1.64 -13.79 -19.13
C VAL A 490 -1.21 -14.30 -17.77
N GLU A 491 -1.47 -13.55 -16.71
CA GLU A 491 -1.24 -14.02 -15.34
C GLU A 491 -2.09 -15.26 -15.02
N GLU A 492 -3.39 -15.20 -15.31
CA GLU A 492 -4.30 -16.31 -15.11
C GLU A 492 -3.93 -17.52 -15.97
N LEU A 493 -3.49 -17.30 -17.21
CA LEU A 493 -2.95 -18.37 -18.05
C LEU A 493 -1.75 -19.05 -17.37
N PHE A 494 -0.81 -18.29 -16.82
CA PHE A 494 0.36 -18.85 -16.13
C PHE A 494 -0.03 -19.57 -14.83
N MET A 495 -0.96 -19.01 -14.07
CA MET A 495 -1.52 -19.66 -12.88
C MET A 495 -2.26 -20.96 -13.22
N PHE A 496 -3.01 -20.98 -14.32
CA PHE A 496 -3.70 -22.16 -14.84
C PHE A 496 -2.69 -23.24 -15.24
N LEU A 497 -1.63 -22.85 -15.95
CA LEU A 497 -0.56 -23.76 -16.34
C LEU A 497 0.06 -24.43 -15.12
N ASP A 498 0.28 -23.75 -14.00
CA ASP A 498 0.87 -24.38 -12.81
C ASP A 498 -0.13 -25.18 -11.95
N SER A 499 -1.25 -24.56 -11.58
CA SER A 499 -2.05 -24.98 -10.43
C SER A 499 -3.48 -25.44 -10.76
N GLN A 500 -3.86 -25.48 -12.04
CA GLN A 500 -5.25 -25.73 -12.48
C GLN A 500 -6.26 -24.72 -11.90
N ASN A 501 -5.86 -23.46 -11.71
CA ASN A 501 -6.81 -22.36 -11.53
C ASN A 501 -7.73 -22.23 -12.76
N SER A 502 -8.71 -21.32 -12.73
CA SER A 502 -9.52 -21.01 -13.93
C SER A 502 -8.99 -19.78 -14.65
N ILE A 503 -9.07 -19.77 -15.98
CA ILE A 503 -8.82 -18.63 -16.86
C ILE A 503 -10.15 -17.92 -17.11
N GLN A 504 -10.20 -16.61 -16.91
CA GLN A 504 -11.30 -15.76 -17.37
C GLN A 504 -10.83 -14.92 -18.55
N ILE A 505 -11.42 -15.15 -19.71
CA ILE A 505 -11.16 -14.33 -20.87
C ILE A 505 -12.02 -13.07 -20.74
N GLU A 506 -11.46 -12.01 -20.20
CA GLU A 506 -12.17 -10.74 -20.01
C GLU A 506 -12.03 -9.80 -21.22
N THR A 507 -13.06 -9.00 -21.47
CA THR A 507 -13.04 -7.92 -22.48
C THR A 507 -12.48 -6.59 -21.95
N PRO A 508 -12.53 -6.25 -20.65
CA PRO A 508 -11.65 -5.24 -20.08
C PRO A 508 -10.24 -5.81 -19.87
N PHE A 509 -9.21 -5.11 -20.34
CA PHE A 509 -7.83 -5.51 -20.12
C PHE A 509 -7.19 -4.59 -19.08
N TYR A 510 -7.03 -5.15 -17.88
CA TYR A 510 -6.30 -4.51 -16.80
C TYR A 510 -4.84 -4.95 -16.85
N GLY A 511 -3.93 -4.03 -16.52
CA GLY A 511 -2.53 -4.37 -16.26
C GLY A 511 -2.44 -5.36 -15.09
N GLY A 512 -1.81 -6.51 -15.33
CA GLY A 512 -1.46 -7.48 -14.29
C GLY A 512 -0.25 -7.02 -13.48
N ARG A 513 0.11 -7.80 -12.44
CA ARG A 513 1.44 -7.73 -11.81
C ARG A 513 2.49 -8.13 -12.85
N ASN A 514 3.78 -7.93 -12.54
CA ASN A 514 4.88 -8.26 -13.44
C ASN A 514 4.81 -9.72 -13.95
N VAL A 515 4.22 -9.93 -15.13
CA VAL A 515 4.01 -11.23 -15.78
C VAL A 515 5.32 -12.01 -15.92
N GLU A 516 6.44 -11.30 -16.07
CA GLU A 516 7.77 -11.91 -16.18
C GLU A 516 8.25 -12.47 -14.83
N SER A 517 8.00 -11.77 -13.72
CA SER A 517 8.26 -12.31 -12.37
C SER A 517 7.35 -13.49 -12.04
N LEU A 518 6.09 -13.46 -12.50
CA LEU A 518 5.13 -14.53 -12.26
C LEU A 518 5.49 -15.79 -13.06
N ALA A 519 6.01 -15.62 -14.28
CA ALA A 519 6.48 -16.74 -15.10
C ALA A 519 7.54 -17.57 -14.35
N GLU A 520 8.52 -16.91 -13.72
CA GLU A 520 9.58 -17.60 -12.97
C GLU A 520 9.05 -18.36 -11.76
N ASP A 521 8.10 -17.77 -11.01
CA ASP A 521 7.47 -18.40 -9.85
C ASP A 521 6.77 -19.73 -10.23
N TYR A 522 6.30 -19.85 -11.48
CA TYR A 522 5.65 -21.05 -12.04
C TYR A 522 6.55 -21.90 -12.95
N GLY A 523 7.86 -21.67 -12.97
CA GLY A 523 8.80 -22.44 -13.79
C GLY A 523 8.60 -22.25 -15.31
N ILE A 524 7.97 -21.15 -15.71
CA ILE A 524 7.76 -20.74 -17.09
C ILE A 524 8.97 -19.92 -17.56
N THR A 525 9.52 -20.24 -18.73
CA THR A 525 10.61 -19.47 -19.34
C THR A 525 10.12 -18.75 -20.59
N VAL A 526 10.06 -17.42 -20.55
CA VAL A 526 9.71 -16.59 -21.71
C VAL A 526 10.90 -16.48 -22.67
N GLN A 527 10.67 -16.74 -23.95
CA GLN A 527 11.70 -16.76 -24.99
C GLN A 527 11.64 -15.52 -25.90
N GLU A 528 10.44 -15.15 -26.33
CA GLU A 528 10.19 -14.01 -27.21
C GLU A 528 8.90 -13.33 -26.77
N LYS A 529 8.86 -11.99 -26.81
CA LYS A 529 7.67 -11.22 -26.44
C LYS A 529 7.54 -9.98 -27.34
N THR A 530 6.30 -9.71 -27.74
CA THR A 530 5.84 -8.43 -28.30
C THR A 530 4.59 -7.99 -27.54
N ASN A 531 4.07 -6.79 -27.80
CA ASN A 531 2.84 -6.32 -27.17
C ASN A 531 1.60 -7.18 -27.48
N ARG A 532 1.67 -8.09 -28.46
CA ARG A 532 0.53 -8.93 -28.91
C ARG A 532 0.85 -10.42 -29.03
N SER A 533 2.05 -10.84 -28.67
CA SER A 533 2.44 -12.25 -28.75
C SER A 533 3.54 -12.61 -27.76
N MET A 534 3.54 -13.84 -27.28
CA MET A 534 4.56 -14.37 -26.38
C MET A 534 4.86 -15.82 -26.69
N LYS A 535 6.15 -16.15 -26.79
CA LYS A 535 6.63 -17.52 -26.80
C LYS A 535 7.25 -17.86 -25.47
N PHE A 536 6.88 -19.00 -24.90
CA PHE A 536 7.39 -19.44 -23.61
C PHE A 536 7.43 -20.97 -23.53
N THR A 537 8.16 -21.50 -22.56
CA THR A 537 8.22 -22.93 -22.28
C THR A 537 7.75 -23.25 -20.87
N TYR A 538 7.03 -24.36 -20.72
CA TYR A 538 6.55 -24.90 -19.45
C TYR A 538 6.51 -26.43 -19.53
N GLU A 539 7.01 -27.13 -18.51
CA GLU A 539 7.06 -28.61 -18.43
C GLU A 539 7.54 -29.33 -19.71
N GLY A 540 8.52 -28.75 -20.41
CA GLY A 540 9.08 -29.31 -21.64
C GLY A 540 8.25 -29.07 -22.91
N HIS A 541 7.11 -28.39 -22.80
CA HIS A 541 6.32 -27.90 -23.93
C HIS A 541 6.74 -26.48 -24.33
N SER A 542 6.71 -26.19 -25.62
CA SER A 542 6.86 -24.82 -26.15
C SER A 542 5.49 -24.29 -26.55
N PHE A 543 5.15 -23.09 -26.08
CA PHE A 543 3.90 -22.41 -26.32
C PHE A 543 4.13 -21.12 -27.12
N ASP A 544 3.21 -20.82 -28.03
CA ASP A 544 3.13 -19.57 -28.80
C ASP A 544 1.74 -18.97 -28.59
N LEU A 545 1.67 -17.95 -27.74
CA LEU A 545 0.48 -17.17 -27.44
C LEU A 545 0.41 -15.97 -28.38
N LYS A 546 -0.75 -15.76 -28.99
CA LYS A 546 -1.01 -14.65 -29.90
C LYS A 546 -2.38 -14.02 -29.65
N LEU A 547 -2.41 -12.71 -29.53
CA LEU A 547 -3.63 -11.92 -29.62
C LEU A 547 -4.03 -11.77 -31.09
N ASN A 548 -5.18 -12.34 -31.46
CA ASN A 548 -5.71 -12.22 -32.82
C ASN A 548 -6.36 -10.85 -33.03
N TYR A 549 -7.22 -10.47 -32.08
CA TYR A 549 -7.81 -9.13 -32.00
C TYR A 549 -8.26 -8.87 -30.56
N ALA A 550 -8.29 -7.59 -30.18
CA ALA A 550 -8.90 -7.10 -28.96
C ALA A 550 -9.73 -5.88 -29.33
N ARG A 551 -10.93 -5.82 -28.78
CA ARG A 551 -11.82 -4.68 -28.79
C ARG A 551 -12.35 -4.49 -27.38
N ILE A 552 -11.82 -3.50 -26.67
CA ILE A 552 -11.99 -3.36 -25.22
C ILE A 552 -13.48 -3.21 -24.89
N LYS A 553 -13.98 -3.91 -23.86
CA LYS A 553 -15.40 -3.95 -23.46
C LYS A 553 -16.36 -4.30 -24.62
N ASP A 554 -15.91 -5.15 -25.55
CA ASP A 554 -16.71 -5.69 -26.66
C ASP A 554 -16.30 -7.13 -26.96
N SER A 555 -15.05 -7.37 -27.39
CA SER A 555 -14.62 -8.71 -27.78
C SER A 555 -13.11 -8.91 -27.81
N VAL A 556 -12.68 -10.14 -27.57
CA VAL A 556 -11.29 -10.57 -27.61
C VAL A 556 -11.18 -11.93 -28.27
N SER A 557 -10.08 -12.16 -28.99
CA SER A 557 -9.67 -13.50 -29.38
C SER A 557 -8.17 -13.68 -29.26
N VAL A 558 -7.79 -14.82 -28.68
CA VAL A 558 -6.41 -15.27 -28.54
C VAL A 558 -6.25 -16.69 -29.07
N THR A 559 -5.05 -17.01 -29.49
CA THR A 559 -4.65 -18.35 -29.90
C THR A 559 -3.41 -18.75 -29.12
N LEU A 560 -3.41 -19.96 -28.55
CA LEU A 560 -2.27 -20.58 -27.93
C LEU A 560 -1.91 -21.86 -28.71
N THR A 561 -0.69 -21.93 -29.20
CA THR A 561 -0.21 -23.07 -30.00
C THR A 561 0.89 -23.82 -29.27
N SER A 562 0.85 -25.16 -29.25
CA SER A 562 1.97 -26.00 -28.82
C SER A 562 2.10 -27.22 -29.73
N GLY A 563 3.24 -27.34 -30.41
CA GLY A 563 3.45 -28.36 -31.43
C GLY A 563 2.40 -28.28 -32.55
N ASN A 564 1.57 -29.32 -32.68
CA ASN A 564 0.49 -29.39 -33.68
C ASN A 564 -0.90 -29.04 -33.11
N VAL A 565 -0.99 -28.70 -31.83
CA VAL A 565 -2.26 -28.38 -31.16
C VAL A 565 -2.45 -26.87 -31.11
N VAL A 566 -3.66 -26.41 -31.45
CA VAL A 566 -4.05 -25.00 -31.46
C VAL A 566 -5.28 -24.82 -30.58
N CYS A 567 -5.13 -24.12 -29.47
CA CYS A 567 -6.20 -23.76 -28.56
C CYS A 567 -6.65 -22.32 -28.87
N ASN A 568 -7.95 -22.14 -29.09
CA ASN A 568 -8.51 -20.82 -29.39
C ASN A 568 -9.43 -20.39 -28.25
N ALA A 569 -9.27 -19.14 -27.85
CA ALA A 569 -10.03 -18.53 -26.79
C ALA A 569 -10.67 -17.25 -27.33
N TYR A 570 -11.92 -17.00 -26.96
CA TYR A 570 -12.63 -15.78 -27.30
C TYR A 570 -13.65 -15.43 -26.21
N ASN A 571 -13.87 -14.12 -26.05
CA ASN A 571 -15.03 -13.58 -25.34
C ASN A 571 -15.64 -12.47 -26.18
N ARG A 572 -16.97 -12.38 -26.20
CA ARG A 572 -17.73 -11.31 -26.83
C ARG A 572 -18.90 -10.94 -25.93
N GLU A 573 -18.97 -9.67 -25.58
CA GLU A 573 -19.96 -9.06 -24.70
C GLU A 573 -20.67 -7.93 -25.46
N ILE A 574 -22.00 -8.01 -25.53
CA ILE A 574 -22.85 -6.99 -26.14
C ILE A 574 -23.90 -6.61 -25.09
N PRO A 575 -23.61 -5.59 -24.25
CA PRO A 575 -24.51 -5.18 -23.17
C PRO A 575 -25.82 -4.58 -23.70
N ASN A 576 -25.74 -3.78 -24.77
CA ASN A 576 -26.91 -3.17 -25.41
C ASN A 576 -27.40 -4.02 -26.59
N ILE A 577 -28.18 -5.07 -26.30
CA ILE A 577 -28.79 -5.93 -27.32
C ILE A 577 -29.79 -5.15 -28.17
N THR A 578 -29.71 -5.27 -29.50
CA THR A 578 -30.72 -4.72 -30.43
C THR A 578 -31.96 -5.61 -30.54
N GLN A 579 -33.08 -5.06 -31.03
CA GLN A 579 -34.29 -5.85 -31.30
C GLN A 579 -34.04 -7.09 -32.18
N GLU A 580 -33.11 -7.01 -33.13
CA GLU A 580 -32.75 -8.15 -34.00
C GLU A 580 -31.99 -9.25 -33.25
N GLN A 581 -31.24 -8.89 -32.22
CA GLN A 581 -30.44 -9.78 -31.42
C GLN A 581 -31.23 -10.41 -30.24
N CYS A 582 -32.31 -9.78 -29.80
CA CYS A 582 -33.20 -10.33 -28.77
C CYS A 582 -34.17 -11.38 -29.35
N ARG A 583 -33.64 -12.56 -29.67
CA ARG A 583 -34.38 -13.68 -30.28
C ARG A 583 -33.91 -15.01 -29.69
N GLU A 584 -34.75 -16.05 -29.81
CA GLU A 584 -34.48 -17.39 -29.26
C GLU A 584 -33.17 -18.02 -29.76
N GLU A 585 -32.72 -17.71 -30.98
CA GLU A 585 -31.45 -18.21 -31.52
C GLU A 585 -30.23 -17.81 -30.68
N ASN A 586 -30.32 -16.68 -29.96
CA ASN A 586 -29.26 -16.21 -29.08
C ASN A 586 -29.47 -16.64 -27.62
N ALA A 587 -30.56 -17.32 -27.29
CA ALA A 587 -30.89 -17.72 -25.92
C ALA A 587 -29.75 -18.41 -25.15
N PRO A 588 -28.92 -19.30 -25.74
CA PRO A 588 -27.78 -19.91 -25.05
C PRO A 588 -26.69 -18.92 -24.60
N TYR A 589 -26.69 -17.71 -25.16
CA TYR A 589 -25.69 -16.67 -24.91
C TYR A 589 -26.29 -15.46 -24.16
N LEU A 590 -27.59 -15.50 -23.84
CA LEU A 590 -28.24 -14.42 -23.12
C LEU A 590 -27.98 -14.55 -21.62
N LYS A 591 -27.37 -13.52 -21.03
CA LYS A 591 -27.09 -13.43 -19.60
C LYS A 591 -27.85 -12.24 -19.00
N GLU A 592 -28.54 -12.46 -17.89
CA GLU A 592 -29.26 -11.39 -17.19
C GLU A 592 -28.27 -10.44 -16.50
N MET A 593 -28.44 -9.14 -16.73
CA MET A 593 -27.71 -8.04 -16.10
C MET A 593 -28.42 -7.59 -14.82
N GLU A 594 -27.76 -6.77 -14.01
CA GLU A 594 -28.37 -6.17 -12.81
C GLU A 594 -29.61 -5.32 -13.11
N SER A 595 -29.68 -4.73 -14.31
CA SER A 595 -30.86 -4.01 -14.78
C SER A 595 -32.09 -4.89 -14.99
N GLY A 596 -31.93 -6.21 -15.00
CA GLY A 596 -32.96 -7.19 -15.39
C GLY A 596 -33.09 -7.37 -16.90
N ALA A 597 -32.37 -6.57 -17.71
CA ALA A 597 -32.21 -6.80 -19.13
C ALA A 597 -31.16 -7.88 -19.39
N TYR A 598 -31.24 -8.54 -20.54
CA TYR A 598 -30.26 -9.53 -20.96
C TYR A 598 -29.21 -8.90 -21.88
N GLU A 599 -27.95 -9.32 -21.72
CA GLU A 599 -26.81 -9.08 -22.61
C GLU A 599 -26.44 -10.33 -23.40
N ILE A 600 -25.76 -10.19 -24.55
CA ILE A 600 -25.12 -11.33 -25.20
C ILE A 600 -23.72 -11.48 -24.63
N ARG A 601 -23.45 -12.62 -24.00
CA ARG A 601 -22.12 -13.04 -23.58
C ARG A 601 -21.76 -14.38 -24.21
N LYS A 602 -20.80 -14.37 -25.12
CA LYS A 602 -20.32 -15.56 -25.83
C LYS A 602 -18.84 -15.76 -25.54
N ARG A 603 -18.52 -16.76 -24.73
CA ARG A 603 -17.16 -17.12 -24.33
C ARG A 603 -16.93 -18.63 -24.39
N ASN A 604 -15.68 -19.06 -24.46
CA ASN A 604 -15.30 -20.48 -24.50
C ASN A 604 -14.13 -20.81 -23.57
N ASP A 605 -14.10 -20.16 -22.40
CA ASP A 605 -13.06 -20.29 -21.38
C ASP A 605 -12.78 -21.78 -21.07
N THR A 606 -13.82 -22.56 -20.79
CA THR A 606 -13.72 -23.99 -20.45
C THR A 606 -13.16 -24.84 -21.59
N GLU A 607 -13.60 -24.62 -22.84
CA GLU A 607 -13.05 -25.36 -23.99
C GLU A 607 -11.58 -25.01 -24.26
N PHE A 608 -11.20 -23.77 -23.96
CA PHE A 608 -9.81 -23.32 -24.06
C PHE A 608 -8.94 -24.01 -23.00
N GLU A 609 -9.39 -24.03 -21.74
CA GLU A 609 -8.75 -24.76 -20.64
C GLU A 609 -8.61 -26.26 -20.92
N ASP A 610 -9.68 -26.90 -21.40
CA ASP A 610 -9.70 -28.31 -21.79
C ASP A 610 -8.64 -28.61 -22.86
N CYS A 611 -8.50 -27.72 -23.84
CA CYS A 611 -7.49 -27.85 -24.88
C CYS A 611 -6.07 -27.77 -24.30
N ILE A 612 -5.81 -26.84 -23.37
CA ILE A 612 -4.52 -26.70 -22.68
C ILE A 612 -4.21 -27.93 -21.83
N ASN A 613 -5.19 -28.42 -21.06
CA ASN A 613 -5.06 -29.65 -20.27
C ASN A 613 -4.74 -30.85 -21.17
N GLY A 614 -5.32 -30.91 -22.38
CA GLY A 614 -4.99 -31.92 -23.39
C GLY A 614 -3.53 -31.85 -23.88
N ILE A 615 -2.95 -30.65 -23.99
CA ILE A 615 -1.52 -30.47 -24.31
C ILE A 615 -0.65 -30.99 -23.17
N LEU A 616 -1.02 -30.69 -21.92
CA LEU A 616 -0.27 -31.04 -20.71
C LEU A 616 -0.49 -32.49 -20.23
N GLY A 617 -1.43 -33.22 -20.85
CA GLY A 617 -1.78 -34.59 -20.43
C GLY A 617 -2.49 -34.67 -19.07
N ARG A 618 -3.21 -33.61 -18.68
CA ARG A 618 -3.98 -33.56 -17.41
C ARG A 618 -5.36 -34.19 -17.59
N GLU A 619 -5.78 -35.02 -16.65
CA GLU A 619 -7.13 -35.60 -16.66
C GLU A 619 -8.18 -34.51 -16.44
N ARG A 620 -9.30 -34.61 -17.18
CA ARG A 620 -10.48 -33.76 -17.00
C ARG A 620 -11.02 -33.98 -15.59
N LYS A 621 -11.10 -32.92 -14.79
CA LYS A 621 -11.90 -32.96 -13.56
C LYS A 621 -13.35 -32.70 -13.97
N ASP A 622 -14.20 -33.70 -13.76
CA ASP A 622 -15.66 -33.62 -13.96
C ASP A 622 -16.32 -32.59 -13.04
#